data_AF-A0A7W4UIC0-F1
#
_entry.id   AF-A0A7W4UIC0-F1
#
_cell.length_a   1.000
_cell.length_b   1.000
_cell.length_c   1.000
_cell.angle_alpha   90.00
_cell.angle_beta   90.00
_cell.angle_gamma   90.00
#
_symmetry.space_group_name_H-M   'P 1'
#
loop_
_entity.id
_entity.type
_entity.pdbx_description
1 polymer ?
#
loop_
_entity_poly.entity_id
_entity_poly.type
_entity_poly.pdbx_seq_one_letter_code
_entity_poly.pdbx_strand_id
1 'polypeptide(L)'
;MSHRFGVHGELVEAFLDEVRSTEKGVWLRYAELALPSRAVVAAGRALNEVRLPAPVKTALYSASLDAFRSIGLTDDDLPEGVYVSRVAGGIQNAATALAAGESLEAGHRRVLLLPFDQCGFDSVKDAVPSEETS
;
A
#
# COMPACT_ATOMS: atom_id res chain seq x y z
N MET A 1 -14.83 -1.16 19.20
CA MET A 1 -15.58 -1.46 17.97
C MET A 1 -14.61 -2.09 16.98
N SER A 2 -15.00 -3.13 16.25
CA SER A 2 -14.13 -3.73 15.22
C SER A 2 -14.37 -2.99 13.91
N HIS A 3 -13.35 -2.31 13.38
CA HIS A 3 -13.43 -1.67 12.06
C HIS A 3 -13.54 -2.72 10.95
N ARG A 4 -14.11 -2.37 9.80
CA ARG A 4 -14.24 -3.28 8.64
C ARG A 4 -12.90 -3.80 8.10
N PHE A 5 -11.82 -3.08 8.41
CA PHE A 5 -10.44 -3.41 8.03
C PHE A 5 -9.60 -4.00 9.17
N GLY A 6 -10.21 -4.32 10.33
CA GLY A 6 -9.51 -4.84 11.50
C GLY A 6 -9.10 -3.77 12.51
N VAL A 7 -8.10 -4.08 13.34
CA VAL A 7 -7.70 -3.23 14.48
C VAL A 7 -7.07 -1.89 14.06
N HIS A 8 -6.43 -1.84 12.90
CA HIS A 8 -5.83 -0.63 12.32
C HIS A 8 -6.72 0.01 11.25
N GLY A 9 -8.03 -0.21 11.32
CA GLY A 9 -8.89 0.11 10.20
C GLY A 9 -9.10 1.59 9.90
N GLU A 10 -8.99 2.46 10.89
CA GLU A 10 -9.03 3.92 10.68
C GLU A 10 -7.84 4.38 9.83
N LEU A 11 -6.65 3.80 10.06
CA LEU A 11 -5.44 4.10 9.29
C LEU A 11 -5.56 3.66 7.83
N VAL A 12 -6.14 2.48 7.62
CA VAL A 12 -6.44 1.97 6.26
C VAL A 12 -7.43 2.88 5.55
N GLU A 13 -8.47 3.37 6.24
CA GLU A 13 -9.46 4.26 5.65
C GLU A 13 -8.86 5.61 5.25
N ALA A 14 -8.06 6.22 6.14
CA ALA A 14 -7.32 7.44 5.86
C ALA A 14 -6.40 7.27 4.64
N PHE A 15 -5.66 6.18 4.56
CA PHE A 15 -4.81 5.86 3.40
C PHE A 15 -5.62 5.77 2.11
N LEU A 16 -6.74 5.05 2.12
CA LEU A 16 -7.57 4.91 0.92
C LEU A 16 -8.24 6.24 0.51
N ASP A 17 -8.54 7.13 1.45
CA ASP A 17 -9.04 8.48 1.15
C ASP A 17 -7.97 9.38 0.55
N GLU A 18 -6.73 9.28 1.05
CA GLU A 18 -5.57 9.92 0.40
C GLU A 18 -5.41 9.40 -1.03
N VAL A 19 -5.42 8.08 -1.24
CA VAL A 19 -5.34 7.48 -2.59
C VAL A 19 -6.38 8.08 -3.54
N ARG A 20 -7.64 8.25 -3.11
CA ARG A 20 -8.73 8.81 -3.92
C ARG A 20 -8.53 10.29 -4.28
N SER A 21 -7.84 11.04 -3.42
CA SER A 21 -7.63 12.49 -3.58
C SER A 21 -6.27 12.84 -4.18
N THR A 22 -5.36 11.87 -4.29
CA THR A 22 -4.01 12.04 -4.83
C THR A 22 -4.02 12.37 -6.33
N GLU A 23 -3.33 13.45 -6.70
CA GLU A 23 -3.16 13.87 -8.08
C GLU A 23 -2.37 12.86 -8.93
N LYS A 24 -2.69 12.80 -10.23
CA LYS A 24 -2.04 11.88 -11.19
C LYS A 24 -0.50 11.94 -11.18
N GLY A 25 0.07 13.14 -11.04
CA GLY A 25 1.54 13.33 -11.03
C GLY A 25 2.26 12.62 -9.89
N VAL A 26 1.59 12.36 -8.77
CA VAL A 26 2.16 11.61 -7.64
C VAL A 26 2.33 10.13 -8.00
N TRP A 27 1.43 9.57 -8.81
CA TRP A 27 1.49 8.17 -9.22
C TRP A 27 2.67 7.87 -10.17
N LEU A 28 3.10 8.87 -10.95
CA LEU A 28 4.35 8.81 -11.71
C LEU A 28 5.56 8.65 -10.78
N ARG A 29 5.65 9.52 -9.77
CA ARG A 29 6.72 9.44 -8.77
C ARG A 29 6.69 8.13 -8.00
N TYR A 30 5.50 7.67 -7.63
CA TYR A 30 5.33 6.37 -6.99
C TYR A 30 5.85 5.24 -7.87
N ALA A 31 5.55 5.25 -9.17
CA ALA A 31 6.01 4.23 -10.12
C ALA A 31 7.55 4.16 -10.23
N GLU A 32 8.24 5.29 -10.11
CA GLU A 32 9.71 5.37 -10.10
C GLU A 32 10.31 4.85 -8.80
N LEU A 33 9.62 5.01 -7.66
CA LEU A 33 10.10 4.57 -6.34
C LEU A 33 9.77 3.11 -6.05
N ALA A 34 8.59 2.64 -6.49
CA ALA A 34 8.08 1.30 -6.22
C ALA A 34 8.56 0.26 -7.25
N LEU A 35 9.84 0.34 -7.64
CA LEU A 35 10.41 -0.59 -8.61
C LEU A 35 10.46 -2.02 -8.07
N PRO A 36 10.22 -3.03 -8.92
CA PRO A 36 10.34 -4.42 -8.51
C PRO A 36 11.75 -4.72 -7.98
N SER A 37 11.81 -5.30 -6.78
CA SER A 37 13.06 -5.75 -6.17
C SER A 37 12.85 -7.07 -5.44
N ARG A 38 13.94 -7.77 -5.11
CA ARG A 38 13.87 -8.99 -4.30
C ARG A 38 13.23 -8.72 -2.94
N ALA A 39 13.47 -7.54 -2.36
CA ALA A 39 12.88 -7.12 -1.10
C ALA A 39 11.36 -6.93 -1.22
N VAL A 40 10.87 -6.30 -2.29
CA VAL A 40 9.42 -6.15 -2.54
C VAL A 40 8.74 -7.50 -2.73
N VAL A 41 9.37 -8.43 -3.45
CA VAL A 41 8.83 -9.79 -3.62
C VAL A 41 8.80 -10.54 -2.29
N ALA A 42 9.85 -10.44 -1.47
CA ALA A 42 9.88 -11.05 -0.14
C ALA A 42 8.80 -10.46 0.78
N ALA A 43 8.65 -9.13 0.80
CA ALA A 43 7.63 -8.45 1.57
C ALA A 43 6.21 -8.84 1.14
N GLY A 44 5.95 -8.93 -0.17
CA GLY A 44 4.67 -9.40 -0.69
C GLY A 44 4.35 -10.86 -0.33
N ARG A 45 5.37 -11.74 -0.26
CA ARG A 45 5.19 -13.12 0.22
C ARG A 45 4.87 -13.15 1.71
N ALA A 46 5.64 -12.44 2.53
CA ALA A 46 5.39 -12.34 3.96
C ALA A 46 3.98 -11.79 4.26
N LEU A 47 3.53 -10.79 3.48
CA LEU A 47 2.19 -10.22 3.59
C LEU A 47 1.08 -11.27 3.34
N ASN A 48 1.27 -12.18 2.38
CA ASN A 48 0.32 -13.25 2.10
C ASN A 48 0.24 -14.29 3.24
N GLU A 49 1.30 -14.43 4.03
CA GLU A 49 1.37 -15.33 5.19
C GLU A 49 0.69 -14.72 6.44
N VAL A 50 0.43 -13.40 6.45
CA VAL A 50 -0.30 -12.75 7.54
C VAL A 50 -1.73 -13.28 7.64
N ARG A 51 -2.09 -13.68 8.86
CA ARG A 51 -3.41 -14.21 9.20
C ARG A 51 -4.41 -13.10 9.50
N LEU A 52 -4.87 -12.41 8.45
CA LEU A 52 -6.06 -11.57 8.54
C LEU A 52 -7.34 -12.41 8.37
N PRO A 53 -8.43 -12.10 9.09
CA PRO A 53 -9.73 -12.74 8.85
C PRO A 53 -10.20 -12.59 7.40
N ALA A 54 -10.83 -13.62 6.83
CA ALA A 54 -11.30 -13.59 5.44
C ALA A 54 -12.19 -12.37 5.10
N PRO A 55 -13.14 -11.93 5.97
CA PRO A 55 -13.92 -10.73 5.71
C PRO A 55 -13.07 -9.46 5.59
N VAL A 56 -12.01 -9.34 6.40
CA VAL A 56 -11.07 -8.21 6.35
C VAL A 56 -10.28 -8.23 5.04
N LYS A 57 -9.78 -9.40 4.61
CA LYS A 57 -9.08 -9.54 3.32
C LYS A 57 -9.96 -9.11 2.14
N THR A 58 -11.22 -9.56 2.12
CA THR A 58 -12.19 -9.18 1.07
C THR A 58 -12.49 -7.68 1.10
N ALA A 59 -12.67 -7.09 2.29
CA ALA A 59 -12.91 -5.66 2.44
C ALA A 59 -11.73 -4.83 1.95
N LEU A 60 -10.49 -5.21 2.32
CA LEU A 60 -9.26 -4.56 1.87
C LEU A 60 -9.11 -4.62 0.35
N TYR A 61 -9.30 -5.80 -0.24
CA TYR A 61 -9.21 -5.97 -1.69
C TYR A 61 -10.21 -5.07 -2.43
N SER A 62 -11.47 -5.12 -2.03
CA SER A 62 -12.55 -4.35 -2.68
C SER A 62 -12.31 -2.85 -2.54
N ALA A 63 -12.00 -2.37 -1.33
CA ALA A 63 -11.81 -0.96 -1.07
C ALA A 63 -10.54 -0.39 -1.73
N SER A 64 -9.46 -1.19 -1.80
CA SER A 64 -8.23 -0.82 -2.52
C SER A 64 -8.46 -0.72 -4.02
N LEU A 65 -9.19 -1.69 -4.59
CA LEU A 65 -9.53 -1.69 -6.01
C LEU A 65 -10.42 -0.50 -6.37
N ASP A 66 -11.41 -0.19 -5.54
CA ASP A 66 -12.30 0.96 -5.74
C ASP A 66 -11.55 2.29 -5.61
N ALA A 67 -10.66 2.42 -4.61
CA ALA A 67 -9.80 3.60 -4.48
C ALA A 67 -8.91 3.77 -5.71
N PHE A 68 -8.23 2.71 -6.16
CA PHE A 68 -7.43 2.73 -7.36
C PHE A 68 -8.25 3.15 -8.60
N ARG A 69 -9.43 2.57 -8.82
CA ARG A 69 -10.28 2.91 -9.98
C ARG A 69 -10.69 4.38 -9.98
N SER A 70 -10.89 4.97 -8.81
CA SER A 70 -11.32 6.37 -8.70
C SER A 70 -10.30 7.38 -9.21
N ILE A 71 -9.01 7.05 -9.19
CA ILE A 71 -7.94 7.96 -9.64
C ILE A 71 -7.86 8.06 -11.18
N GLY A 72 -8.52 7.14 -11.89
CA GLY A 72 -8.59 7.14 -13.36
C GLY A 72 -7.23 7.04 -14.07
N LEU A 73 -6.26 6.35 -13.46
CA LEU A 73 -4.93 6.12 -14.04
C LEU A 73 -4.99 5.07 -15.15
N THR A 74 -4.30 5.31 -16.26
CA THR A 74 -4.11 4.35 -17.35
C THR A 74 -2.63 4.06 -17.58
N ASP A 75 -2.32 3.06 -18.42
CA ASP A 75 -0.92 2.77 -18.78
C ASP A 75 -0.26 3.94 -19.53
N ASP A 76 -1.03 4.74 -20.29
CA ASP A 76 -0.53 5.93 -21.00
C ASP A 76 -0.10 7.05 -20.06
N ASP A 77 -0.59 7.04 -18.82
CA ASP A 77 -0.20 7.99 -17.79
C ASP A 77 1.16 7.62 -17.14
N LEU A 78 1.78 6.50 -17.50
CA LEU A 78 2.96 5.93 -16.82
C LEU A 78 4.20 5.85 -17.73
N PRO A 79 5.42 5.78 -17.16
CA PRO A 79 6.63 5.57 -17.95
C PRO A 79 6.62 4.22 -18.67
N GLU A 80 7.32 4.14 -19.80
CA GLU A 80 7.42 2.91 -20.58
C GLU A 80 7.93 1.73 -19.72
N GLY A 81 7.26 0.57 -19.82
CA GLY A 81 7.60 -0.62 -19.05
C GLY A 81 7.05 -0.64 -17.62
N VAL A 82 6.27 0.37 -17.23
CA VAL A 82 5.45 0.37 -16.01
C VAL A 82 4.00 0.10 -16.40
N TYR A 83 3.35 -0.79 -15.64
CA TYR A 83 1.94 -1.13 -15.84
C TYR A 83 1.12 -0.62 -14.67
N VAL A 84 -0.09 -0.15 -14.96
CA VAL A 84 -1.03 0.37 -13.96
C VAL A 84 -1.39 -0.67 -12.90
N SER A 85 -1.31 -1.95 -13.26
CA SER A 85 -1.47 -3.09 -12.33
C SER A 85 -0.43 -3.09 -11.20
N ARG A 86 0.75 -2.49 -11.39
CA ARG A 86 1.75 -2.33 -10.34
C ARG A 86 1.31 -1.29 -9.30
N VAL A 87 0.69 -0.20 -9.74
CA VAL A 87 0.13 0.82 -8.84
C VAL A 87 -1.01 0.22 -8.04
N ALA A 88 -1.93 -0.50 -8.70
CA ALA A 88 -3.02 -1.20 -8.04
C ALA A 88 -2.52 -2.21 -6.99
N GLY A 89 -1.53 -3.04 -7.35
CA GLY A 89 -0.91 -3.99 -6.42
C GLY A 89 -0.17 -3.31 -5.26
N GLY A 90 0.48 -2.17 -5.52
CA GLY A 90 1.10 -1.33 -4.52
C GLY A 90 0.12 -0.82 -3.46
N ILE A 91 -0.99 -0.23 -3.91
CA ILE A 91 -2.07 0.26 -3.04
C ILE A 91 -2.61 -0.89 -2.18
N GLN A 92 -2.91 -2.05 -2.80
CA GLN A 92 -3.40 -3.21 -2.07
C GLN A 92 -2.40 -3.72 -1.02
N ASN A 93 -1.11 -3.78 -1.38
CA ASN A 93 -0.07 -4.22 -0.46
C ASN A 93 0.10 -3.26 0.71
N ALA A 94 0.09 -1.95 0.47
CA ALA A 94 0.17 -0.93 1.50
C ALA A 94 -1.04 -0.99 2.45
N ALA A 95 -2.26 -1.01 1.91
CA ALA A 95 -3.48 -1.13 2.72
C ALA A 95 -3.47 -2.40 3.59
N THR A 96 -2.98 -3.52 3.03
CA THR A 96 -2.87 -4.77 3.78
C THR A 96 -1.74 -4.72 4.82
N ALA A 97 -0.63 -4.05 4.53
CA ALA A 97 0.47 -3.87 5.48
C ALA A 97 0.05 -2.99 6.66
N LEU A 98 -0.72 -1.92 6.41
CA LEU A 98 -1.33 -1.09 7.45
C LEU A 98 -2.29 -1.91 8.32
N ALA A 99 -3.17 -2.70 7.69
CA ALA A 99 -4.10 -3.57 8.41
C ALA A 99 -3.40 -4.66 9.24
N ALA A 100 -2.30 -5.20 8.72
CA ALA A 100 -1.48 -6.20 9.40
C ALA A 100 -0.72 -5.61 10.60
N GLY A 101 -0.33 -4.34 10.52
CA GLY A 101 0.41 -3.66 11.57
C GLY A 101 1.66 -4.45 11.97
N GLU A 102 1.82 -4.72 13.26
CA GLU A 102 2.95 -5.45 13.86
C GLU A 102 2.97 -6.95 13.54
N SER A 103 1.91 -7.50 12.94
CA SER A 103 1.92 -8.89 12.47
C SER A 103 2.79 -9.08 11.23
N LEU A 104 3.21 -7.99 10.58
CA LEU A 104 4.19 -7.98 9.51
C LEU A 104 5.52 -7.45 10.05
N GLU A 105 6.61 -8.13 9.75
CA GLU A 105 7.96 -7.72 10.13
C GLU A 105 8.27 -6.28 9.69
N ALA A 106 8.95 -5.52 10.55
CA ALA A 106 9.25 -4.11 10.33
C ALA A 106 9.96 -3.84 8.99
N GLY A 107 10.94 -4.67 8.61
CA GLY A 107 11.63 -4.53 7.32
C GLY A 107 10.69 -4.68 6.12
N HIS A 108 9.82 -5.69 6.13
CA HIS A 108 8.81 -5.89 5.09
C HIS A 108 7.79 -4.76 5.04
N ARG A 109 7.31 -4.30 6.21
CA ARG A 109 6.39 -3.17 6.30
C ARG A 109 7.02 -1.89 5.76
N ARG A 110 8.28 -1.60 6.10
CA ARG A 110 9.03 -0.46 5.56
C ARG A 110 9.12 -0.52 4.05
N VAL A 111 9.51 -1.67 3.47
CA VAL A 111 9.62 -1.85 2.01
C VAL A 111 8.31 -1.54 1.28
N LEU A 112 7.16 -1.92 1.86
CA LEU A 112 5.86 -1.72 1.24
C LEU A 112 5.30 -0.29 1.41
N LEU A 113 5.61 0.39 2.52
CA LEU A 113 5.04 1.69 2.84
C LEU A 113 5.94 2.87 2.47
N LEU A 114 7.26 2.68 2.43
CA LEU A 114 8.23 3.75 2.18
C LEU A 114 7.99 4.51 0.85
N PRO A 115 7.63 3.87 -0.27
CA PRO A 115 7.33 4.63 -1.50
C PRO A 115 6.15 5.59 -1.35
N PHE A 116 5.13 5.24 -0.54
CA PHE A 116 3.99 6.11 -0.26
C PHE A 116 4.38 7.27 0.65
N ASP A 117 5.15 7.00 1.70
CA ASP A 117 5.70 8.05 2.58
C ASP A 117 6.54 9.06 1.78
N GLN A 118 7.42 8.57 0.91
CA GLN A 118 8.21 9.41 0.01
C GLN A 118 7.36 10.19 -1.00
N CYS A 119 6.15 9.72 -1.31
CA CYS A 119 5.16 10.43 -2.13
C CYS A 119 4.30 11.43 -1.33
N GLY A 120 4.46 11.50 -0.01
CA GLY A 120 3.76 12.47 0.85
C GLY A 120 2.44 11.97 1.42
N PHE A 121 2.19 10.66 1.45
CA PHE A 121 1.01 10.09 2.10
C PHE A 121 1.17 10.18 3.63
N ASP A 122 0.39 11.02 4.28
CA ASP A 122 0.47 11.26 5.73
C ASP A 122 0.01 10.03 6.52
N SER A 123 -1.00 9.34 6.03
CA SER A 123 -1.57 8.10 6.57
C SER A 123 -0.58 6.94 6.77
N VAL A 124 0.60 6.98 6.14
CA VAL A 124 1.61 5.92 6.29
C VAL A 124 2.79 6.32 7.16
N LYS A 125 2.98 7.61 7.48
CA LYS A 125 4.19 8.14 8.14
C LYS A 125 4.53 7.41 9.43
N ASP A 126 3.56 7.31 10.33
CA ASP A 126 3.76 6.67 11.63
C ASP A 126 3.82 5.13 11.53
N ALA A 127 3.41 4.57 10.40
CA ALA A 127 3.45 3.13 10.14
C ALA A 127 4.73 2.68 9.44
N VAL A 128 5.52 3.60 8.86
CA VAL A 128 6.83 3.30 8.28
C VAL A 128 7.85 3.13 9.41
N PRO A 129 8.39 1.92 9.63
CA PRO A 129 9.39 1.72 10.66
C PRO A 129 10.68 2.47 10.31
N SER A 130 11.34 3.02 11.32
CA SER A 130 12.69 3.57 11.20
C SER A 130 13.66 2.53 10.66
N GLU A 131 14.72 2.97 9.96
CA GLU A 131 15.85 2.11 9.64
C GLU A 131 16.51 1.67 10.95
N GLU A 132 16.22 0.45 11.40
CA GLU A 132 17.04 -0.19 12.42
C GLU A 132 18.41 -0.46 11.78
N THR A 133 19.38 0.40 12.10
CA THR A 133 20.80 0.15 11.86
C THR A 133 21.17 -1.17 12.53
N SER A 134 21.27 -2.23 11.73
CA SER A 134 21.94 -3.48 12.12
C SER A 134 23.45 -3.32 12.03
#